data_AF-A0A1I7AFL8-F1
#
_entry.id   AF-A0A1I7AFL8-F1
#
_cell.length_a   1.000
_cell.length_b   1.000
_cell.length_c   1.000
_cell.angle_alpha   90.00
_cell.angle_beta   90.00
_cell.angle_gamma   90.00
#
_symmetry.space_group_name_H-M   'P 1'
#
loop_
_entity.id
_entity.type
_entity.pdbx_description
1 polymer ?
#
loop_
_entity_poly.entity_id
_entity_poly.type
_entity_poly.pdbx_seq_one_letter_code
_entity_poly.pdbx_strand_id
1 'polypeptide(L)' 'MTNNGLLLKVLAAVIGCFAGAYIGQELLGGAALGWTVTGAIVAVFCYPLFKTLMERRARP' A
#
# COMPACT_ATOMS: atom_id res chain seq x y z
N MET A 1 15.98 -13.03 -0.55
CA MET A 1 15.50 -11.69 -0.17
C MET A 1 15.84 -11.47 1.29
N THR A 2 16.53 -10.37 1.62
CA THR A 2 16.92 -10.07 3.00
C THR A 2 15.71 -9.63 3.84
N ASN A 3 15.74 -9.88 5.15
CA ASN A 3 14.67 -9.43 6.07
C ASN A 3 14.50 -7.91 6.02
N ASN A 4 15.59 -7.17 5.81
CA ASN A 4 15.58 -5.72 5.68
C ASN A 4 14.76 -5.23 4.47
N GLY A 5 14.85 -5.92 3.34
CA GLY A 5 14.08 -5.59 2.15
C GLY A 5 12.58 -5.85 2.29
N LEU A 6 12.17 -6.75 3.20
CA LEU A 6 10.75 -6.99 3.47
C LEU A 6 10.20 -5.96 4.46
N LEU A 7 10.99 -5.61 5.48
CA LEU A 7 10.71 -4.53 6.42
C LEU A 7 10.46 -3.20 5.71
N LEU A 8 11.31 -2.81 4.75
CA LEU A 8 11.12 -1.58 3.98
C LEU A 8 9.81 -1.58 3.17
N LYS A 9 9.41 -2.72 2.59
CA LYS A 9 8.15 -2.83 1.84
C LYS A 9 6.93 -2.76 2.75
N VAL A 10 7.02 -3.31 3.96
CA VAL A 10 5.97 -3.17 4.98
C VAL A 10 5.85 -1.71 5.42
N LEU A 11 6.97 -1.05 5.71
CA LEU A 11 6.96 0.37 6.08
C LEU A 11 6.37 1.25 4.97
N ALA A 12 6.75 1.01 3.71
CA ALA A 12 6.19 1.71 2.57
C ALA A 12 4.67 1.50 2.45
N ALA A 13 4.17 0.27 2.65
CA ALA A 13 2.74 -0.01 2.64
C ALA A 13 1.99 0.71 3.76
N VAL A 14 2.55 0.74 4.97
CA VAL A 14 1.95 1.47 6.11
C VAL A 14 1.88 2.96 5.83
N ILE A 15 2.97 3.57 5.35
CA ILE A 15 3.00 4.99 4.98
C ILE A 15 1.98 5.28 3.87
N GLY A 16 1.89 4.41 2.86
CA GLY A 16 0.90 4.52 1.78
C GLY A 16 -0.55 4.50 2.27
N CYS A 17 -0.88 3.68 3.28
CA CYS A 17 -2.21 3.67 3.90
C CYS A 17 -2.55 4.99 4.59
N PHE A 18 -1.64 5.53 5.39
CA PHE A 18 -1.86 6.82 6.06
C PHE A 18 -1.92 7.98 5.06
N ALA A 19 -1.02 8.00 4.07
CA ALA A 19 -1.01 9.00 3.02
C ALA A 19 -2.28 8.95 2.17
N GLY A 20 -2.74 7.75 1.80
CA GLY A 20 -3.97 7.55 1.06
C GLY A 20 -5.20 8.02 1.84
N ALA A 21 -5.31 7.63 3.11
CA ALA A 21 -6.42 8.04 3.97
C ALA A 21 -6.47 9.56 4.17
N TYR A 22 -5.30 10.19 4.40
CA TYR A 22 -5.20 11.65 4.53
C TYR A 22 -5.62 12.35 3.23
N ILE A 23 -5.09 11.91 2.08
CA ILE A 23 -5.43 12.52 0.78
C ILE A 23 -6.91 12.32 0.44
N GLY A 24 -7.47 11.14 0.69
CA GLY A 24 -8.87 10.85 0.39
C GLY A 24 -9.86 11.57 1.28
N GLN A 25 -9.56 11.72 2.58
CA GLN A 25 -10.46 12.37 3.52
C GLN A 25 -10.28 13.89 3.53
N GLU A 26 -9.05 14.39 3.66
CA GLU A 26 -8.78 15.83 3.85
C GLU A 26 -8.74 16.61 2.53
N LEU A 27 -8.21 16.02 1.45
CA LEU A 27 -8.09 16.72 0.16
C LEU A 27 -9.33 16.58 -0.73
N LEU A 28 -9.99 15.42 -0.69
CA LEU A 28 -11.08 15.06 -1.60
C LEU A 28 -12.45 14.94 -0.91
N GLY A 29 -12.52 15.15 0.41
CA GLY A 29 -13.78 15.29 1.14
C GLY A 29 -14.57 14.00 1.36
N GLY A 30 -13.93 12.82 1.33
CA GLY A 30 -14.56 11.54 1.72
C GLY A 30 -15.68 11.04 0.80
N ALA A 31 -15.95 11.70 -0.32
CA ALA A 31 -16.88 11.26 -1.35
C ALA A 31 -16.31 10.07 -2.16
N ALA A 32 -17.09 9.50 -3.09
CA ALA A 32 -16.68 8.34 -3.90
C ALA A 32 -15.29 8.49 -4.56
N LEU A 33 -14.93 9.71 -4.98
CA LEU A 33 -13.61 10.02 -5.52
C LEU A 33 -12.48 9.96 -4.46
N GLY A 34 -12.75 10.36 -3.22
CA GLY A 34 -11.78 10.23 -2.13
C GLY A 34 -11.47 8.76 -1.81
N TRP A 35 -12.49 7.91 -1.84
CA TRP A 35 -12.34 6.46 -1.64
C TRP A 35 -11.60 5.78 -2.79
N THR A 36 -11.89 6.13 -4.05
CA THR A 36 -11.18 5.56 -5.19
C THR A 36 -9.72 5.98 -5.23
N VAL A 37 -9.41 7.25 -4.92
CA VAL A 37 -8.03 7.74 -4.83
C VAL A 37 -7.28 7.09 -3.68
N THR A 38 -7.91 6.96 -2.51
CA THR A 38 -7.33 6.22 -1.37
C THR A 38 -7.01 4.78 -1.76
N GLY A 39 -7.98 4.09 -2.39
CA GLY A 39 -7.81 2.71 -2.82
C GLY A 39 -6.68 2.55 -3.84
N ALA A 40 -6.54 3.48 -4.79
CA ALA A 40 -5.47 3.49 -5.77
C ALA A 40 -4.09 3.67 -5.12
N ILE A 41 -3.97 4.63 -4.18
CA ILE A 41 -2.72 4.86 -3.45
C ILE A 41 -2.34 3.62 -2.65
N VAL A 42 -3.28 3.04 -1.89
CA VAL A 42 -3.03 1.82 -1.12
C VAL A 42 -2.62 0.67 -2.04
N ALA A 43 -3.29 0.48 -3.17
CA ALA A 43 -2.94 -0.58 -4.12
C ALA A 43 -1.51 -0.43 -4.65
N VAL A 44 -1.09 0.78 -5.02
CA VAL A 44 0.28 1.04 -5.54
C VAL A 44 1.33 0.76 -4.47
N PHE A 45 1.11 1.23 -3.24
CA PHE A 45 2.07 1.05 -2.15
C PHE A 45 2.12 -0.39 -1.62
N CYS A 46 0.99 -1.09 -1.61
CA CYS A 46 0.91 -2.49 -1.17
C CYS A 46 1.35 -3.50 -2.26
N TYR A 47 1.28 -3.15 -3.54
CA TYR A 47 1.66 -4.03 -4.66
C TYR A 47 3.04 -4.68 -4.50
N PRO A 48 4.15 -3.96 -4.23
CA PRO A 48 5.48 -4.57 -4.10
C PRO A 48 5.57 -5.54 -2.90
N LEU A 49 4.81 -5.29 -1.82
CA LEU A 49 4.73 -6.18 -0.68
C LEU A 49 3.97 -7.46 -1.04
N PHE A 50 2.78 -7.34 -1.63
CA PHE A 50 1.98 -8.51 -2.04
C PHE A 50 2.70 -9.36 -3.09
N LYS A 51 3.32 -8.74 -4.10
CA LYS A 51 4.12 -9.45 -5.10
C LYS A 51 5.22 -10.29 -4.45
N THR A 52 5.90 -9.71 -3.47
CA THR A 52 6.94 -10.40 -2.70
C THR A 52 6.39 -11.60 -1.91
N LEU A 53 5.25 -11.43 -1.25
CA LEU A 53 4.63 -12.49 -0.45
C LEU A 53 4.13 -13.63 -1.35
N MET A 54 3.57 -13.31 -2.53
CA MET A 54 3.17 -14.30 -3.52
C MET A 54 4.37 -15.08 -4.07
N GLU A 55 5.48 -14.39 -4.41
CA GLU A 55 6.71 -15.03 -4.86
C GLU A 55 7.33 -15.94 -3.79
N ARG A 56 7.20 -15.58 -2.50
CA ARG A 56 7.65 -16.43 -1.38
C ARG A 56 6.75 -17.64 -1.18
N ARG A 57 5.43 -17.47 -1.32
CA ARG A 57 4.45 -18.55 -1.20
C ARG A 57 4.53 -19.54 -2.36
N ALA A 58 4.86 -19.07 -3.56
CA ALA A 58 4.98 -19.90 -4.77
C ALA A 58 6.31 -20.68 -4.84
N ARG A 59 7.25 -20.45 -3.92
CA ARG A 59 8.46 -21.27 -3.79
C ARG A 59 8.11 -22.51 -2.96
N PRO A 60 8.37 -23.73 -3.47
CA PRO A 60 8.12 -24.98 -2.76
C PRO A 60 9.00 -25.14 -1.52
#